data_AF-A0A9P6V4G8-F1
#
_entry.id   AF-A0A9P6V4G8-F1
#
_cell.length_a   1.000
_cell.length_b   1.000
_cell.length_c   1.000
_cell.angle_alpha   90.00
_cell.angle_beta   90.00
_cell.angle_gamma   90.00
#
_symmetry.space_group_name_H-M   'P 1'
#
loop_
_entity.id
_entity.type
_entity.pdbx_description
1 polymer ?
#
loop_
_entity_poly.entity_id
_entity_poly.type
_entity_poly.pdbx_seq_one_letter_code
_entity_poly.pdbx_strand_id
1 'polypeptide(L)'
;MISIMFKSSILYRAVATMLLASMVLNYVQALEWQANGGCSTSWGGRCNAQCIGEASRKGVCKGVKIFSSIESGGCVWGWNVCRCQC
;
A
#
# COMPACT_ATOMS: atom_id res chain seq x y z
N MET A 1 0.14 50.76 10.13
CA MET A 1 0.09 49.76 9.03
C MET A 1 0.94 48.53 9.36
N ILE A 2 0.61 47.78 10.43
CA ILE A 2 1.43 46.61 10.89
C ILE A 2 0.61 45.30 10.92
N SER A 3 -0.72 45.35 10.85
CA SER A 3 -1.58 44.17 11.02
C SER A 3 -1.67 43.22 9.82
N ILE A 4 -1.14 43.59 8.65
CA ILE A 4 -1.28 42.79 7.42
C ILE A 4 -0.15 41.74 7.30
N MET A 5 1.05 42.03 7.82
CA MET A 5 2.20 41.12 7.71
C MET A 5 2.16 39.93 8.68
N PHE A 6 1.51 40.07 9.83
CA PHE A 6 1.37 38.97 10.81
C PHE A 6 0.37 37.90 10.38
N LYS A 7 -0.71 38.29 9.70
CA LYS A 7 -1.79 37.39 9.27
C LYS A 7 -1.31 36.39 8.21
N SER A 8 -0.46 36.86 7.30
CA SER A 8 0.18 36.02 6.28
C SER A 8 1.07 34.95 6.90
N SER A 9 1.86 35.27 7.92
CA SER A 9 2.78 34.32 8.56
C SER A 9 2.06 33.16 9.27
N ILE A 10 0.89 33.43 9.86
CA ILE A 10 0.05 32.42 10.51
C ILE A 10 -0.62 31.53 9.46
N LEU A 11 -1.10 32.12 8.35
CA LEU A 11 -1.65 31.39 7.21
C LEU A 11 -0.60 30.48 6.56
N TYR A 12 0.62 30.94 6.33
CA TYR A 12 1.70 30.13 5.77
C TYR A 12 2.07 28.95 6.67
N ARG A 13 2.13 29.14 8.00
CA ARG A 13 2.37 28.06 8.95
C ARG A 13 1.25 27.03 8.95
N ALA A 14 -0.01 27.47 8.93
CA ALA A 14 -1.16 26.57 8.88
C ALA A 14 -1.20 25.73 7.59
N VAL A 15 -0.90 26.35 6.44
CA VAL A 15 -0.84 25.67 5.15
C VAL A 15 0.32 24.67 5.10
N ALA A 16 1.50 25.02 5.62
CA ALA A 16 2.64 24.10 5.70
C ALA A 16 2.34 22.86 6.57
N THR A 17 1.67 23.03 7.71
CA THR A 17 1.28 21.92 8.59
C THR A 17 0.21 21.04 7.95
N MET A 18 -0.76 21.60 7.23
CA MET A 18 -1.77 20.83 6.49
C MET A 18 -1.17 20.04 5.33
N LEU A 19 -0.19 20.61 4.62
CA LEU A 19 0.55 19.91 3.56
C LEU A 19 1.37 18.73 4.11
N LEU A 20 2.04 18.90 5.24
CA LEU A 20 2.75 17.81 5.92
C LEU A 20 1.78 16.71 6.39
N ALA A 21 0.63 17.07 6.95
CA ALA A 21 -0.38 16.10 7.39
C ALA A 21 -0.98 15.28 6.23
N SER A 22 -1.21 15.92 5.08
CA SER A 22 -1.73 15.23 3.89
C SER A 22 -0.65 14.38 3.19
N MET A 23 0.63 14.74 3.27
CA MET A 23 1.73 13.86 2.82
C MET A 23 1.87 12.59 3.68
N VAL A 24 1.64 12.67 5.00
CA VAL A 24 1.71 11.51 5.91
C VAL A 24 0.54 10.55 5.71
N LEU A 25 -0.66 11.07 5.41
CA LEU A 25 -1.86 10.24 5.12
C LEU A 25 -1.69 9.37 3.86
N ASN A 26 -0.83 9.75 2.92
CA ASN A 26 -0.54 8.97 1.72
C ASN A 26 0.45 7.82 1.95
N TYR A 27 1.13 7.76 3.10
CA TYR A 27 2.22 6.81 3.36
C TYR A 27 1.74 5.44 3.86
N VAL A 28 0.55 5.35 4.43
CA VAL A 28 -0.05 4.11 4.96
C VAL A 28 -1.10 3.55 4.00
N GLN A 29 -0.88 3.70 2.69
CA GLN A 29 -1.61 2.87 1.75
C GLN A 29 -1.11 1.44 1.94
N ALA A 30 -2.02 0.57 2.37
CA ALA A 30 -1.80 -0.85 2.30
C ALA A 30 -1.36 -1.17 0.86
N LEU A 31 -0.11 -1.58 0.69
CA LEU A 31 0.42 -1.91 -0.63
C LEU A 31 -0.21 -3.24 -1.01
N GLU A 32 -1.26 -3.18 -1.84
CA GLU A 32 -1.86 -4.34 -2.46
C GLU A 32 -1.21 -4.62 -3.82
N TRP A 33 -0.73 -5.83 -4.03
CA TRP A 33 -0.21 -6.29 -5.31
C TRP A 33 -0.65 -7.71 -5.63
N GLN A 34 -0.62 -8.07 -6.91
CA GLN A 34 -0.83 -9.44 -7.35
C GLN A 34 0.50 -10.19 -7.39
N ALA A 35 0.54 -11.40 -6.85
CA ALA A 35 1.74 -12.24 -6.90
C ALA A 35 2.11 -12.60 -8.35
N ASN A 36 3.41 -12.62 -8.64
CA ASN A 36 4.00 -13.02 -9.90
C ASN A 36 3.81 -14.54 -10.07
N GLY A 37 2.84 -14.89 -10.90
CA GLY A 37 2.33 -16.25 -11.07
C GLY A 37 0.92 -16.26 -11.65
N GLY A 38 0.21 -15.13 -11.58
CA GLY A 38 -1.05 -14.93 -12.28
C GLY A 38 -2.15 -15.85 -11.77
N CYS A 39 -2.88 -16.47 -12.69
CA CYS A 39 -3.91 -17.45 -12.38
C CYS A 39 -3.28 -18.81 -12.11
N SER A 40 -3.62 -19.44 -10.98
CA SER A 40 -3.20 -20.81 -10.68
C SER A 40 -4.24 -21.52 -9.82
N THR A 41 -4.41 -22.82 -10.01
CA THR A 41 -5.21 -23.69 -9.14
C THR A 41 -4.44 -24.08 -7.87
N SER A 42 -3.11 -23.96 -7.88
CA SER A 42 -2.21 -24.45 -6.83
C SER A 42 -1.77 -23.36 -5.84
N TRP A 43 -2.58 -22.32 -5.66
CA TRP A 43 -2.25 -21.22 -4.74
C TRP A 43 -2.32 -21.61 -3.26
N GLY A 44 -3.08 -22.65 -2.91
CA GLY A 44 -3.18 -23.16 -1.53
C GLY A 44 -1.79 -23.41 -0.93
N GLY A 45 -1.45 -22.68 0.14
CA GLY A 45 -0.14 -22.73 0.81
C GLY A 45 1.02 -22.04 0.09
N ARG A 46 0.96 -21.84 -1.24
CA ARG A 46 2.01 -21.17 -2.02
C ARG A 46 1.84 -19.66 -2.11
N CYS A 47 0.60 -19.17 -2.03
CA CYS A 47 0.27 -17.76 -2.17
C CYS A 47 1.00 -16.91 -1.12
N ASN A 48 0.89 -17.27 0.17
CA ASN A 48 1.59 -16.56 1.25
C ASN A 48 3.12 -16.57 1.07
N ALA A 49 3.69 -17.74 0.73
CA ALA A 49 5.13 -17.87 0.53
C ALA A 49 5.63 -16.99 -0.64
N GLN A 50 4.83 -16.87 -1.71
CA GLN A 50 5.15 -15.97 -2.81
C GLN A 50 5.06 -14.51 -2.41
N CYS A 51 3.99 -14.10 -1.72
CA CYS A 51 3.85 -12.73 -1.23
C CYS A 51 5.02 -12.32 -0.34
N ILE A 52 5.44 -13.18 0.59
CA ILE A 52 6.58 -12.94 1.48
C ILE A 52 7.89 -12.84 0.69
N GLY A 53 8.12 -13.78 -0.24
CA GLY A 53 9.31 -13.79 -1.08
C GLY A 53 9.41 -12.54 -1.97
N GLU A 54 8.29 -12.09 -2.52
CA GLU A 54 8.24 -10.88 -3.34
C GLU A 54 8.37 -9.60 -2.54
N ALA A 55 7.71 -9.49 -1.40
CA ALA A 55 7.82 -8.32 -0.55
C ALA A 55 9.28 -8.10 -0.12
N SER A 56 9.96 -9.19 0.27
CA SER A 56 11.38 -9.19 0.59
C SER A 56 12.24 -8.73 -0.59
N ARG A 57 11.97 -9.23 -1.81
CA ARG A 57 12.72 -8.85 -3.02
C ARG A 57 12.46 -7.42 -3.49
N LYS A 58 11.23 -6.94 -3.38
CA LYS A 58 10.81 -5.59 -3.76
C LYS A 58 11.19 -4.55 -2.69
N GLY A 59 11.59 -5.00 -1.50
CA GLY A 59 11.93 -4.11 -0.37
C GLY A 59 10.73 -3.35 0.19
N VAL A 60 9.51 -3.84 -0.09
CA VAL A 60 8.25 -3.28 0.40
C VAL A 60 7.84 -3.95 1.70
N CYS A 61 6.90 -3.35 2.44
CA CYS A 61 6.35 -3.95 3.65
C CYS A 61 7.38 -4.22 4.77
N LYS A 62 8.37 -3.34 4.94
CA LYS A 62 9.39 -3.48 5.99
C LYS A 62 8.79 -3.24 7.37
N GLY A 63 8.88 -4.25 8.24
CA GLY A 63 8.40 -4.15 9.63
C GLY A 63 6.88 -4.27 9.78
N VAL A 64 6.15 -4.58 8.71
CA VAL A 64 4.70 -4.83 8.72
C VAL A 64 4.41 -6.27 8.34
N LYS A 65 3.29 -6.80 8.83
CA LYS A 65 2.85 -8.17 8.55
C LYS A 65 2.32 -8.25 7.12
N ILE A 66 2.80 -9.25 6.38
CA ILE A 66 2.32 -9.54 5.03
C ILE A 66 1.10 -10.46 5.15
N PHE A 67 0.05 -10.12 4.42
CA PHE A 67 -1.15 -10.93 4.27
C PHE A 67 -1.28 -11.37 2.82
N SER A 68 -1.92 -12.52 2.64
CA SER A 68 -2.19 -13.09 1.33
C SER A 68 -3.62 -13.58 1.26
N SER A 69 -4.31 -13.26 0.17
CA SER A 69 -5.69 -13.65 -0.09
C SER A 69 -5.77 -14.35 -1.43
N ILE A 70 -6.49 -15.47 -1.47
CA ILE A 70 -6.75 -16.21 -2.71
C ILE A 70 -8.10 -15.72 -3.23
N GLU A 71 -8.09 -14.98 -4.33
CA GLU A 71 -9.30 -14.49 -4.98
C GLU A 71 -9.64 -15.39 -6.17
N SER A 72 -10.84 -15.95 -6.22
CA SER A 72 -11.31 -16.75 -7.37
C SER A 72 -11.76 -15.91 -8.57
N GLY A 73 -11.63 -14.58 -8.49
CA GLY A 73 -12.03 -13.64 -9.54
C GLY A 73 -10.90 -13.34 -10.53
N GLY A 74 -11.25 -13.20 -11.82
CA GLY A 74 -10.31 -12.75 -12.87
C GLY A 74 -9.51 -13.87 -13.56
N CYS A 75 -9.85 -15.14 -13.32
CA CYS A 75 -9.19 -16.30 -13.92
C CYS A 75 -10.16 -17.25 -14.62
N VAL A 76 -9.65 -18.02 -15.57
CA VAL A 76 -10.43 -19.01 -16.32
C VAL A 76 -10.62 -20.28 -15.48
N TRP A 77 -11.86 -20.77 -15.38
CA TRP A 77 -12.22 -22.13 -14.93
C TRP A 77 -11.60 -22.63 -13.61
N GLY A 78 -12.02 -22.07 -12.46
CA GLY A 78 -11.65 -22.59 -11.13
C GLY A 78 -10.20 -22.29 -10.71
N TRP A 79 -9.50 -21.50 -11.53
CA TRP A 79 -8.19 -20.96 -11.17
C TRP A 79 -8.40 -19.74 -10.27
N ASN A 80 -7.43 -19.50 -9.41
CA ASN A 80 -7.48 -18.36 -8.49
C ASN A 80 -6.31 -17.42 -8.76
N VAL A 81 -6.44 -16.18 -8.31
CA VAL A 81 -5.37 -15.19 -8.20
C VAL A 81 -4.88 -15.18 -6.76
N CYS A 82 -3.58 -14.98 -6.58
CA CYS A 82 -3.02 -14.65 -5.29
C CYS A 82 -2.82 -13.13 -5.18
N ARG A 83 -3.56 -12.50 -4.25
CA ARG A 83 -3.36 -11.13 -3.81
C ARG A 83 -2.46 -11.09 -2.58
N CYS A 84 -1.58 -10.11 -2.57
CA CYS A 84 -0.68 -9.83 -1.48
C CYS A 84 -0.98 -8.42 -0.95
N GLN A 85 -0.91 -8.26 0.37
CA GLN A 85 -1.02 -6.97 1.01
C GLN A 85 0.01 -6.85 2.14
N CYS A 86 0.49 -5.63 2.36
CA CYS A 86 0.79 -5.10 3.68
C CYS A 86 0.00 -3.81 3.85
#